data_AF-A0A3M3KD34-F1
#
_entry.id   AF-A0A3M3KD34-F1
#
_cell.length_a   1.000
_cell.length_b   1.000
_cell.length_c   1.000
_cell.angle_alpha   90.00
_cell.angle_beta   90.00
_cell.angle_gamma   90.00
#
_symmetry.space_group_name_H-M   'P 1'
#
loop_
_entity.id
_entity.type
_entity.pdbx_description
1 polymer ?
#
loop_
_entity_poly.entity_id
_entity_poly.type
_entity_poly.pdbx_seq_one_letter_code
_entity_poly.pdbx_strand_id
1 'polypeptide(L)'
;MPIFASGSIMDTSLSRRERLHIVIFEANTPAGRTFDKIVLVAILLSLLVTIIDSIESIHRDYAMLFAWIEWGFTLLFAIEYILRLYCSPRPLKYAFSFYGLVDLLAIVPGVLSIYYSDAQYLLIVRIIRMLRIFRVLKLGTYLRQANYLLAALRGSKQKIIVFLVTVSTLVTVFGTLMYVIE
;
A
#
# COMPACT_ATOMS: atom_id res chain seq x y z
N MET A 1 -24.25 66.16 13.05
CA MET A 1 -23.05 66.01 12.20
C MET A 1 -22.56 64.55 12.28
N PRO A 2 -21.93 63.99 11.22
CA PRO A 2 -21.82 62.53 10.99
C PRO A 2 -20.54 61.92 11.66
N ILE A 3 -20.00 60.71 11.38
CA ILE A 3 -19.95 59.85 10.17
C ILE A 3 -20.02 58.34 10.53
N PHE A 4 -20.42 57.52 9.55
CA PHE A 4 -20.46 56.05 9.49
C PHE A 4 -19.07 55.35 9.42
N ALA A 5 -19.08 54.04 9.73
CA ALA A 5 -18.33 52.95 9.06
C ALA A 5 -16.80 52.78 9.21
N SER A 6 -16.38 51.54 8.86
CA SER A 6 -15.03 50.96 8.83
C SER A 6 -14.34 50.80 10.20
N GLY A 7 -13.99 49.61 10.71
CA GLY A 7 -13.86 48.29 10.07
C GLY A 7 -12.40 47.97 9.78
N SER A 8 -11.82 47.01 10.53
CA SER A 8 -10.64 46.25 10.11
C SER A 8 -10.35 45.07 11.05
N ILE A 9 -10.79 43.88 10.64
CA ILE A 9 -10.02 42.62 10.65
C ILE A 9 -9.31 42.25 11.97
N MET A 10 -10.03 41.48 12.80
CA MET A 10 -9.72 40.06 13.04
C MET A 10 -8.23 39.68 12.91
N ASP A 11 -7.43 40.01 13.92
CA ASP A 11 -6.01 39.63 14.00
C ASP A 11 -5.87 38.14 14.39
N THR A 12 -6.29 37.28 13.47
CA THR A 12 -6.05 35.84 13.52
C THR A 12 -4.57 35.60 13.37
N SER A 13 -3.87 35.48 14.50
CA SER A 13 -2.54 34.90 14.61
C SER A 13 -2.61 33.39 14.31
N LEU A 14 -2.97 33.05 13.06
CA LEU A 14 -3.10 31.69 12.56
C LEU A 14 -1.80 30.94 12.85
N SER A 15 -1.90 29.93 13.70
CA SER A 15 -0.78 29.11 14.10
C SER A 15 -0.17 28.45 12.87
N ARG A 16 1.12 28.08 12.91
CA ARG A 16 1.73 27.25 11.85
C ARG A 16 0.90 25.99 11.54
N ARG A 17 0.11 25.52 12.51
CA ARG A 17 -0.87 24.42 12.37
C ARG A 17 -2.02 24.71 11.40
N GLU A 18 -2.51 25.95 11.30
CA GLU A 18 -3.61 26.32 10.39
C GLU A 18 -3.10 26.56 8.97
N ARG A 19 -1.88 27.10 8.79
CA ARG A 19 -1.21 27.10 7.48
C ARG A 19 -0.95 25.68 6.97
N LEU A 20 -0.51 24.74 7.81
CA LEU A 20 -0.42 23.33 7.44
C LEU A 20 -1.80 22.72 7.15
N HIS A 21 -2.85 23.10 7.88
CA HIS A 21 -4.21 22.62 7.61
C HIS A 21 -4.68 23.02 6.21
N ILE A 22 -4.43 24.26 5.78
CA ILE A 22 -4.84 24.76 4.45
C ILE A 22 -4.04 24.08 3.33
N VAL A 23 -2.72 23.88 3.49
CA VAL A 23 -1.88 23.21 2.48
C VAL A 23 -2.17 21.71 2.36
N ILE A 24 -2.61 21.05 3.45
CA ILE A 24 -2.82 19.58 3.48
C ILE A 24 -4.29 19.17 3.33
N PHE A 25 -5.26 20.09 3.46
CA PHE A 25 -6.63 19.84 2.98
C PHE A 25 -6.69 19.65 1.45
N GLU A 26 -5.64 20.07 0.75
CA GLU A 26 -5.47 19.88 -0.69
C GLU A 26 -4.89 18.49 -1.06
N ALA A 27 -5.42 17.44 -0.41
CA ALA A 27 -5.37 16.04 -0.86
C ALA A 27 -6.15 15.80 -2.19
N ASN A 28 -6.20 16.82 -3.05
CA ASN A 28 -6.79 16.86 -4.38
C ASN A 28 -5.85 17.53 -5.40
N THR A 29 -4.62 17.91 -5.04
CA THR A 29 -3.64 18.40 -6.02
C THR A 29 -3.34 17.34 -7.08
N PRO A 30 -3.21 17.72 -8.37
CA PRO A 30 -2.89 16.78 -9.45
C PRO A 30 -1.49 16.14 -9.28
N ALA A 31 -0.58 16.80 -8.55
CA ALA A 31 0.72 16.27 -8.16
C ALA A 31 0.58 15.00 -7.29
N GLY A 32 -0.23 15.04 -6.23
CA GLY A 32 -0.47 13.88 -5.36
C GLY A 32 -1.06 12.69 -6.12
N ARG A 33 -2.06 12.95 -6.98
CA ARG A 33 -2.64 11.91 -7.85
C ARG A 33 -1.65 11.30 -8.85
N THR A 34 -0.65 12.07 -9.28
CA THR A 34 0.41 11.59 -10.19
C THR A 34 1.46 10.78 -9.43
N PHE A 35 1.84 11.23 -8.24
CA PHE A 35 2.70 10.48 -7.33
C PHE A 35 2.11 9.11 -6.98
N ASP A 36 0.84 9.06 -6.56
CA ASP A 36 0.18 7.79 -6.22
C ASP A 36 0.09 6.82 -7.43
N LYS A 37 -0.09 7.34 -8.66
CA LYS A 37 0.00 6.53 -9.89
C LYS A 37 1.40 5.97 -10.13
N ILE A 38 2.44 6.78 -9.95
CA ILE A 38 3.84 6.35 -10.13
C ILE A 38 4.17 5.25 -9.12
N VAL A 39 3.76 5.40 -7.86
CA VAL A 39 4.02 4.38 -6.83
C VAL A 39 3.20 3.12 -7.07
N LEU A 40 1.95 3.24 -7.53
CA LEU A 40 1.15 2.09 -7.97
C LEU A 40 1.85 1.30 -9.10
N VAL A 41 2.35 1.99 -10.13
CA VAL A 41 3.12 1.36 -11.22
C VAL A 41 4.41 0.72 -10.67
N ALA A 42 5.13 1.39 -9.76
CA ALA A 42 6.31 0.82 -9.12
C ALA A 42 6.00 -0.43 -8.29
N ILE A 43 4.86 -0.49 -7.58
CA ILE A 43 4.40 -1.69 -6.87
C ILE A 43 4.16 -2.82 -7.88
N LEU A 44 3.39 -2.58 -8.94
CA LEU A 44 3.09 -3.60 -9.96
C LEU A 44 4.35 -4.10 -10.65
N LEU A 45 5.28 -3.22 -11.02
CA LEU A 45 6.58 -3.62 -11.59
C LEU A 45 7.42 -4.42 -10.59
N SER A 46 7.45 -4.03 -9.31
CA SER A 46 8.17 -4.79 -8.28
C SER A 46 7.60 -6.19 -8.06
N LEU A 47 6.28 -6.35 -8.18
CA LEU A 47 5.60 -7.64 -8.10
C LEU A 47 5.89 -8.49 -9.35
N LEU A 48 5.84 -7.91 -10.55
CA LEU A 48 6.22 -8.61 -11.78
C LEU A 48 7.68 -9.09 -11.74
N VAL A 49 8.61 -8.24 -11.30
CA VAL A 49 10.01 -8.64 -11.10
C VAL A 49 10.13 -9.76 -10.07
N THR A 50 9.40 -9.70 -8.95
CA THR A 50 9.40 -10.78 -7.94
C THR A 50 8.84 -12.11 -8.49
N ILE A 51 7.83 -12.05 -9.36
CA ILE A 51 7.26 -13.22 -10.04
C ILE A 51 8.27 -13.80 -11.06
N ILE A 52 8.95 -12.96 -11.84
CA ILE A 52 9.99 -13.40 -12.77
C ILE A 52 11.18 -14.02 -12.03
N ASP A 53 11.63 -13.40 -10.92
CA ASP A 53 12.71 -13.89 -10.05
C ASP A 53 12.37 -15.23 -9.37
N SER A 54 11.09 -15.57 -9.23
CA SER A 54 10.65 -16.89 -8.72
C SER A 54 10.91 -18.05 -9.70
N ILE A 55 11.22 -17.76 -10.97
CA ILE A 55 11.48 -18.77 -12.00
C ILE A 55 12.97 -19.15 -11.92
N GLU A 56 13.26 -20.35 -11.42
CA GLU A 56 14.63 -20.79 -11.08
C GLU A 56 15.61 -20.78 -12.27
N SER A 57 15.14 -20.95 -13.51
CA SER A 57 15.98 -20.81 -14.70
C SER A 57 16.46 -19.36 -14.90
N ILE A 58 15.56 -18.39 -14.78
CA ILE A 58 15.89 -16.96 -14.96
C ILE A 58 16.67 -16.43 -13.74
N HIS A 59 16.35 -16.92 -12.54
CA HIS A 59 17.07 -16.56 -11.31
C HIS A 59 18.55 -16.92 -11.41
N ARG A 60 18.91 -18.11 -11.90
CA ARG A 60 20.32 -18.54 -11.96
C ARG A 60 21.20 -17.63 -12.82
N ASP A 61 20.66 -17.10 -13.92
CA ASP A 61 21.40 -16.24 -14.84
C ASP A 61 21.38 -14.76 -14.42
N TYR A 62 20.34 -14.30 -13.71
CA TYR A 62 20.10 -12.88 -13.43
C TYR A 62 19.93 -12.50 -11.95
N ALA A 63 20.21 -13.40 -10.99
CA ALA A 63 20.02 -13.16 -9.54
C ALA A 63 20.62 -11.83 -9.04
N MET A 64 21.81 -11.46 -9.51
CA MET A 64 22.47 -10.21 -9.12
C MET A 64 21.76 -8.97 -9.69
N LEU A 65 21.23 -9.06 -10.92
CA LEU A 65 20.45 -7.99 -11.54
C LEU A 65 19.11 -7.80 -10.83
N PHE A 66 18.40 -8.90 -10.54
CA PHE A 66 17.15 -8.84 -9.78
C PHE A 66 17.37 -8.28 -8.38
N ALA A 67 18.46 -8.65 -7.69
CA ALA A 67 18.83 -8.03 -6.42
C ALA A 67 18.95 -6.50 -6.56
N TRP A 68 19.73 -5.97 -7.51
CA TRP A 68 19.86 -4.51 -7.70
C TRP A 68 18.52 -3.81 -7.98
N ILE A 69 17.69 -4.38 -8.86
CA ILE A 69 16.35 -3.85 -9.18
C ILE A 69 15.46 -3.81 -7.92
N GLU A 70 15.49 -4.89 -7.15
CA GLU A 70 14.64 -5.11 -5.99
C GLU A 70 15.06 -4.28 -4.77
N TRP A 71 16.36 -4.01 -4.63
CA TRP A 71 16.90 -2.98 -3.76
C TRP A 71 16.47 -1.57 -4.18
N GLY A 72 16.48 -1.27 -5.49
CA GLY A 72 15.94 -0.02 -6.04
C GLY A 72 14.46 0.20 -5.68
N PHE A 73 13.62 -0.83 -5.82
CA PHE A 73 12.23 -0.77 -5.37
C PHE A 73 12.09 -0.61 -3.85
N THR A 74 12.91 -1.30 -3.06
CA THR A 74 12.91 -1.15 -1.59
C THR A 74 13.25 0.28 -1.18
N LEU A 75 14.26 0.88 -1.80
CA LEU A 75 14.64 2.27 -1.57
C LEU A 75 13.55 3.26 -2.00
N LEU A 76 12.92 3.04 -3.16
CA LEU A 76 11.80 3.84 -3.65
C LEU A 76 10.62 3.82 -2.66
N PHE A 77 10.24 2.65 -2.16
CA PHE A 77 9.17 2.53 -1.16
C PHE A 77 9.57 3.11 0.20
N ALA A 78 10.84 3.01 0.60
CA ALA A 78 11.34 3.66 1.82
C ALA A 78 11.27 5.19 1.72
N ILE A 79 11.70 5.77 0.60
CA ILE A 79 11.60 7.21 0.31
C ILE A 79 10.14 7.66 0.31
N GLU A 80 9.24 6.90 -0.34
CA GLU A 80 7.80 7.22 -0.33
C GLU A 80 7.20 7.19 1.09
N TYR A 81 7.55 6.20 1.91
CA TYR A 81 7.06 6.10 3.28
C TYR A 81 7.57 7.26 4.13
N ILE A 82 8.85 7.60 3.98
CA ILE A 82 9.50 8.74 4.64
C ILE A 82 8.84 10.07 4.22
N LEU A 83 8.58 10.28 2.92
CA LEU A 83 7.85 11.44 2.40
C LEU A 83 6.44 11.52 2.99
N ARG A 84 5.68 10.42 2.98
CA ARG A 84 4.34 10.34 3.58
C ARG A 84 4.36 10.61 5.09
N LEU A 85 5.40 10.14 5.79
CA LEU A 85 5.61 10.36 7.21
C LEU A 85 5.92 11.83 7.53
N TYR A 86 6.82 12.48 6.77
CA TYR A 86 7.16 13.90 6.94
C TYR A 86 6.03 14.85 6.55
N CYS A 87 5.27 14.54 5.49
CA CYS A 87 4.09 15.31 5.10
C CYS A 87 2.91 15.10 6.06
N SER A 88 2.91 14.05 6.88
CA SER A 88 1.82 13.79 7.82
C SER A 88 1.89 14.72 9.03
N PRO A 89 0.79 15.43 9.40
CA PRO A 89 0.78 16.35 10.53
C PRO A 89 0.94 15.67 11.90
N ARG A 90 0.92 14.33 11.96
CA ARG A 90 1.20 13.52 13.16
C ARG A 90 1.96 12.24 12.75
N PRO A 91 3.30 12.29 12.54
CA PRO A 91 4.07 11.17 11.98
C PRO A 91 3.88 9.87 12.80
N LEU A 92 3.96 9.95 14.13
CA LEU A 92 3.74 8.78 15.00
C LEU A 92 2.35 8.15 14.83
N LYS A 93 1.28 8.95 14.68
CA LYS A 93 -0.06 8.40 14.40
C LYS A 93 -0.18 7.80 12.99
N TYR A 94 0.61 8.28 12.03
CA TYR A 94 0.66 7.68 10.70
C TYR A 94 1.39 6.34 10.70
N ALA A 95 2.57 6.26 11.33
CA ALA A 95 3.35 5.02 11.46
C ALA A 95 2.55 3.89 12.13
N PHE A 96 1.79 4.20 13.19
CA PHE A 96 0.88 3.25 13.86
C PHE A 96 -0.52 3.14 13.23
N SER A 97 -0.77 3.79 12.08
CA SER A 97 -2.02 3.59 11.32
C SER A 97 -1.94 2.32 10.48
N PHE A 98 -3.09 1.77 10.10
CA PHE A 98 -3.15 0.61 9.19
C PHE A 98 -2.35 0.84 7.89
N TYR A 99 -2.40 2.06 7.33
CA TYR A 99 -1.68 2.39 6.09
C TYR A 99 -0.17 2.49 6.31
N GLY A 100 0.27 3.19 7.36
CA GLY A 100 1.70 3.27 7.69
C GLY A 100 2.30 1.92 8.06
N LEU A 101 1.53 1.04 8.72
CA LEU A 101 1.94 -0.33 8.99
C LEU A 101 2.05 -1.17 7.71
N VAL A 102 1.11 -1.03 6.76
CA VAL A 102 1.20 -1.69 5.44
C VAL A 102 2.40 -1.19 4.63
N ASP A 103 2.64 0.12 4.62
CA ASP A 103 3.79 0.72 3.93
C ASP A 103 5.11 0.23 4.57
N LEU A 104 5.18 0.14 5.90
CA LEU A 104 6.31 -0.41 6.65
C LEU A 104 6.53 -1.90 6.35
N LEU A 105 5.48 -2.73 6.38
CA LEU A 105 5.55 -4.17 6.08
C LEU A 105 6.01 -4.47 4.64
N ALA A 106 5.79 -3.55 3.70
CA ALA A 106 6.33 -3.65 2.33
C ALA A 106 7.87 -3.45 2.28
N ILE A 107 8.41 -2.61 3.16
CA ILE A 107 9.84 -2.24 3.19
C ILE A 107 10.65 -3.21 4.05
N VAL A 108 10.09 -3.65 5.19
CA VAL A 108 10.76 -4.47 6.21
C VAL A 108 11.48 -5.70 5.63
N PRO A 109 10.89 -6.56 4.77
CA PRO A 109 11.60 -7.70 4.20
C PRO A 109 12.83 -7.33 3.35
N GLY A 110 12.81 -6.17 2.68
CA GLY A 110 13.98 -5.66 1.97
C GLY A 110 15.10 -5.28 2.93
N VAL A 111 14.78 -4.51 3.97
CA VAL A 111 15.76 -4.01 4.97
C VAL A 111 16.33 -5.14 5.84
N LEU A 112 15.51 -6.10 6.29
CA LEU A 112 16.00 -7.23 7.09
C LEU A 112 16.96 -8.13 6.29
N SER A 113 16.77 -8.26 4.97
CA SER A 113 17.69 -9.03 4.12
C SER A 113 19.11 -8.43 4.06
N ILE A 114 19.29 -7.16 4.45
CA ILE A 114 20.59 -6.50 4.54
C ILE A 114 21.30 -6.92 5.82
N TYR A 115 20.58 -6.81 6.94
CA TYR A 115 21.13 -6.96 8.28
C TYR A 115 21.51 -8.41 8.61
N TYR A 116 20.77 -9.38 8.07
CA TYR A 116 20.97 -10.82 8.34
C TYR A 116 21.73 -11.55 7.22
N SER A 117 22.53 -10.86 6.39
CA SER A 117 23.19 -11.45 5.22
C SER A 117 24.39 -12.38 5.52
N ASP A 118 24.64 -12.73 6.78
CA ASP A 118 25.75 -13.61 7.17
C ASP A 118 25.49 -15.10 6.84
N ALA A 119 26.56 -15.88 6.65
CA ALA A 119 26.53 -17.24 6.14
C ALA A 119 25.71 -18.21 7.02
N GLN A 120 25.65 -17.98 8.34
CA GLN A 120 24.84 -18.80 9.25
C GLN A 120 23.32 -18.59 9.07
N TYR A 121 22.90 -17.48 8.45
CA TYR A 121 21.51 -17.06 8.32
C TYR A 121 20.94 -17.18 6.91
N LEU A 122 21.62 -17.85 5.98
CA LEU A 122 21.18 -18.00 4.57
C LEU A 122 19.74 -18.54 4.42
N LEU A 123 19.30 -19.44 5.30
CA LEU A 123 17.90 -19.92 5.33
C LEU A 123 16.91 -18.82 5.76
N ILE A 124 17.27 -18.02 6.77
CA ILE A 124 16.43 -16.90 7.26
C ILE A 124 16.36 -15.82 6.18
N VAL A 125 17.48 -15.49 5.53
CA VAL A 125 17.52 -14.60 4.36
C VAL A 125 16.58 -15.12 3.28
N ARG A 126 16.66 -16.41 2.90
CA ARG A 126 15.78 -17.00 1.88
C ARG A 126 14.29 -16.88 2.24
N ILE A 127 13.91 -17.10 3.50
CA ILE A 127 12.54 -16.88 3.99
C ILE A 127 12.17 -15.40 3.85
N ILE A 128 13.00 -14.48 4.35
CA ILE A 128 12.78 -13.03 4.23
C ILE A 128 12.60 -12.61 2.76
N ARG A 129 13.33 -13.21 1.81
CA ARG A 129 13.12 -12.95 0.38
C ARG A 129 11.73 -13.37 -0.10
N MET A 130 11.22 -14.51 0.35
CA MET A 130 9.83 -14.92 0.05
C MET A 130 8.79 -13.98 0.68
N LEU A 131 9.06 -13.44 1.89
CA LEU A 131 8.16 -12.48 2.56
C LEU A 131 8.01 -11.15 1.82
N ARG A 132 8.83 -10.85 0.80
CA ARG A 132 8.70 -9.65 -0.05
C ARG A 132 7.37 -9.61 -0.81
N ILE A 133 6.68 -10.75 -0.95
CA ILE A 133 5.29 -10.79 -1.44
C ILE A 133 4.36 -9.87 -0.62
N PHE A 134 4.65 -9.60 0.66
CA PHE A 134 3.88 -8.65 1.48
C PHE A 134 3.88 -7.21 0.94
N ARG A 135 4.76 -6.85 -0.01
CA ARG A 135 4.64 -5.60 -0.79
C ARG A 135 3.29 -5.48 -1.50
N VAL A 136 2.63 -6.60 -1.83
CA VAL A 136 1.27 -6.64 -2.39
C VAL A 136 0.23 -6.02 -1.47
N LEU A 137 0.44 -6.01 -0.15
CA LEU A 137 -0.49 -5.40 0.82
C LEU A 137 -0.67 -3.90 0.53
N LYS A 138 0.38 -3.25 0.02
CA LYS A 138 0.37 -1.84 -0.37
C LYS A 138 -0.67 -1.56 -1.47
N LEU A 139 -0.88 -2.50 -2.40
CA LEU A 139 -1.92 -2.41 -3.43
C LEU A 139 -3.32 -2.23 -2.81
N GLY A 140 -3.62 -2.91 -1.70
CA GLY A 140 -4.88 -2.77 -0.97
C GLY A 140 -5.10 -1.38 -0.35
N THR A 141 -4.02 -0.70 0.05
CA THR A 141 -4.03 0.71 0.48
C THR A 141 -4.38 1.63 -0.69
N TYR A 142 -3.74 1.46 -1.85
CA TYR A 142 -4.01 2.25 -3.06
C TYR A 142 -5.42 2.06 -3.61
N LEU A 143 -5.90 0.81 -3.67
CA LEU A 143 -7.29 0.50 -4.05
C LEU A 143 -8.32 1.10 -3.08
N ARG A 144 -7.95 1.35 -1.83
CA ARG A 144 -8.78 2.04 -0.84
C ARG A 144 -8.73 3.55 -0.96
N GLN A 145 -7.59 4.13 -1.33
CA GLN A 145 -7.50 5.55 -1.70
C GLN A 145 -8.35 5.84 -2.94
N ALA A 146 -8.37 4.92 -3.91
CA ALA A 146 -9.30 4.88 -5.06
C ALA A 146 -10.74 4.46 -4.67
N ASN A 147 -11.32 5.13 -3.67
CA ASN A 147 -12.52 4.75 -2.92
C ASN A 147 -13.76 4.32 -3.74
N TYR A 148 -13.88 4.68 -5.02
CA TYR A 148 -14.99 4.27 -5.88
C TYR A 148 -15.17 2.75 -5.95
N LEU A 149 -14.08 1.98 -6.09
CA LEU A 149 -14.16 0.52 -6.20
C LEU A 149 -14.63 -0.12 -4.88
N LEU A 150 -14.05 0.29 -3.74
CA LEU A 150 -14.44 -0.23 -2.44
C LEU A 150 -15.82 0.25 -1.97
N ALA A 151 -16.27 1.44 -2.39
CA ALA A 151 -17.64 1.89 -2.15
C ALA A 151 -18.64 1.04 -2.93
N ALA A 152 -18.39 0.78 -4.22
CA ALA A 152 -19.22 -0.10 -5.05
C ALA A 152 -19.24 -1.55 -4.52
N LEU A 153 -18.09 -2.09 -4.09
CA LEU A 153 -17.99 -3.42 -3.48
C LEU A 153 -18.68 -3.47 -2.10
N ARG A 154 -18.59 -2.42 -1.27
CA ARG A 154 -19.33 -2.34 0.00
C ARG A 154 -20.84 -2.28 -0.22
N GLY A 155 -21.31 -1.47 -1.18
CA GLY A 155 -22.72 -1.45 -1.58
C GLY A 155 -23.21 -2.78 -2.15
N SER A 156 -22.30 -3.55 -2.77
CA SER A 156 -22.58 -4.89 -3.31
C SER A 156 -22.34 -6.03 -2.32
N LYS A 157 -21.80 -5.77 -1.11
CA LYS A 157 -21.35 -6.80 -0.16
C LYS A 157 -22.45 -7.81 0.17
N GLN A 158 -23.67 -7.34 0.43
CA GLN A 158 -24.83 -8.20 0.69
C GLN A 158 -25.09 -9.17 -0.47
N LYS A 159 -25.06 -8.67 -1.71
CA LYS A 159 -25.30 -9.46 -2.93
C LYS A 159 -24.20 -10.48 -3.19
N ILE A 160 -22.94 -10.10 -2.97
CA ILE A 160 -21.77 -10.98 -3.11
C ILE A 160 -21.83 -12.13 -2.08
N ILE A 161 -22.19 -11.83 -0.82
CA ILE A 161 -22.33 -12.86 0.22
C ILE A 161 -23.45 -13.84 -0.13
N VAL A 162 -24.63 -13.35 -0.54
CA VAL A 162 -25.74 -14.22 -0.96
C VAL A 162 -25.32 -15.10 -2.14
N PHE A 163 -24.70 -14.53 -3.18
CA PHE A 163 -24.21 -15.28 -4.33
C PHE A 163 -23.21 -16.38 -3.94
N LEU A 164 -22.20 -16.07 -3.12
CA LEU A 164 -21.22 -17.05 -2.67
C LEU A 164 -21.85 -18.16 -1.81
N VAL A 165 -22.79 -17.83 -0.92
CA VAL A 165 -23.51 -18.84 -0.13
C VAL A 165 -24.33 -19.76 -1.04
N THR A 166 -25.07 -19.21 -2.00
CA THR A 166 -25.83 -20.01 -2.97
C THR A 166 -24.93 -20.93 -3.80
N VAL A 167 -23.80 -20.43 -4.31
CA VAL A 167 -22.82 -21.25 -5.06
C VAL A 167 -22.24 -22.34 -4.17
N SER A 168 -21.84 -22.04 -2.94
CA SER A 168 -21.33 -23.05 -2.00
C SER A 168 -22.37 -24.13 -1.69
N THR A 169 -23.63 -23.76 -1.43
CA THR A 169 -24.72 -24.73 -1.23
C THR A 169 -24.92 -25.61 -2.46
N LEU A 170 -24.89 -25.02 -3.67
CA LEU A 170 -25.03 -25.75 -4.93
C LEU A 170 -23.89 -26.75 -5.15
N VAL A 171 -22.64 -26.33 -4.88
CA VAL A 171 -21.45 -27.19 -4.95
C VAL A 171 -21.53 -28.33 -3.93
N THR A 172 -21.98 -28.07 -2.69
CA THR A 172 -22.20 -29.13 -1.69
C THR A 172 -23.24 -30.13 -2.17
N VAL A 173 -24.39 -29.67 -2.68
CA VAL A 173 -25.46 -30.56 -3.17
C VAL A 173 -24.99 -31.44 -4.33
N PHE A 174 -24.32 -30.87 -5.34
CA PHE A 174 -23.79 -31.65 -6.46
C PHE A 174 -22.64 -32.58 -6.05
N GLY A 175 -21.78 -32.16 -5.11
CA GLY A 175 -20.73 -33.02 -4.55
C GLY A 175 -21.30 -34.23 -3.80
N THR A 176 -22.33 -34.03 -2.98
CA THR A 176 -23.04 -35.14 -2.31
C THR A 176 -23.77 -36.02 -3.31
N LEU A 177 -24.38 -35.46 -4.36
CA LEU A 177 -25.04 -36.25 -5.40
C LEU A 177 -24.04 -37.14 -6.17
N MET A 178 -22.89 -36.59 -6.55
CA MET A 178 -21.81 -37.33 -7.21
C MET A 178 -21.32 -38.50 -6.34
N TYR A 179 -21.06 -38.26 -5.05
CA TYR A 179 -20.64 -39.27 -4.08
C TYR A 179 -21.66 -40.42 -3.87
N VAL A 180 -22.93 -40.23 -4.24
CA VAL A 180 -23.97 -41.28 -4.17
C VAL A 180 -24.17 -42.00 -5.51
N ILE A 181 -23.65 -41.44 -6.60
CA ILE A 181 -23.71 -42.02 -7.95
C ILE A 181 -22.45 -42.86 -8.26
N GLU A 182 -21.30 -42.49 -7.69
CA GLU A 182 -20.04 -43.25 -7.68
C GLU A 182 -20.07 -44.44 -6.71
#